data_AF-A0A2V8FZQ7-F1
#
_entry.id   AF-A0A2V8FZQ7-F1
#
_cell.length_a   1.000
_cell.length_b   1.000
_cell.length_c   1.000
_cell.angle_alpha   90.00
_cell.angle_beta   90.00
_cell.angle_gamma   90.00
#
_symmetry.space_group_name_H-M   'P 1'
#
loop_
_entity.id
_entity.type
_entity.pdbx_description
1 polymer ?
#
loop_
_entity_poly.entity_id
_entity_poly.type
_entity_poly.pdbx_seq_one_letter_code
_entity_poly.pdbx_strand_id
1 'polypeptide(L)'
;MDRIGLDAVAVETFFDLVRRVRQLAPDAAPRAGPHHVLVLDLQRAIVFRDSGVQPFPPFAAAERDRSYRFSFDPALLELSAHCLRELAPGEYSVLDFLTGTVLPGRLYPHPQTAPPRVVAARAPAAVSPLRPVTTDRSLRSAGPPDLSELVGEAAGIIRREHVGANVASMAYSLTAVSANRGAVTEICGGRAVSPAEARAVGRCEALERFQVMKQPPSAELVRGSYPDLADDAVDPRQLFFGRSPECPNDEGIPFALSAPLTWTWAWGPVERRWRLVPAQDVWFNTAPLIGEPRFVHATTSGCAVGATLEEAWVAGVLEVIERDSVLTSWYLRRPAVQIAFESFETDEVRDLLGRFRLTFPGYRPVLIDLTS
;
A
#
# COMPACT_ATOMS: atom_id res chain seq x y z
N MET A 1 -49.53 -12.73 -14.78
CA MET A 1 -48.05 -12.71 -14.70
C MET A 1 -47.57 -11.70 -15.71
N ASP A 2 -47.66 -10.42 -15.34
CA ASP A 2 -47.15 -9.33 -16.18
C ASP A 2 -45.63 -9.31 -16.08
N ARG A 3 -45.01 -9.36 -17.25
CA ARG A 3 -43.57 -9.16 -17.42
C ARG A 3 -43.26 -7.72 -17.01
N ILE A 4 -42.57 -7.56 -15.89
CA ILE A 4 -41.90 -6.31 -15.53
C ILE A 4 -41.01 -5.94 -16.72
N GLY A 5 -41.37 -4.87 -17.42
CA GLY A 5 -40.56 -4.28 -18.47
C GLY A 5 -39.25 -3.81 -17.84
N LEU A 6 -38.16 -4.49 -18.16
CA LEU A 6 -36.82 -3.92 -17.99
C LEU A 6 -36.69 -2.85 -19.08
N ASP A 7 -37.16 -1.64 -18.77
CA ASP A 7 -36.91 -0.46 -19.58
C ASP A 7 -35.42 -0.31 -19.85
N ALA A 8 -35.12 0.16 -21.05
CA ALA A 8 -33.80 0.18 -21.65
C ALA A 8 -32.73 0.77 -20.72
N VAL A 9 -31.80 -0.08 -20.28
CA VAL A 9 -30.50 0.36 -19.74
C VAL A 9 -29.85 1.23 -20.82
N ALA A 10 -29.75 2.54 -20.58
CA ALA A 10 -29.12 3.46 -21.52
C ALA A 10 -27.66 3.02 -21.75
N VAL A 11 -27.33 2.77 -23.02
CA VAL A 11 -25.96 2.48 -23.45
C VAL A 11 -25.38 3.79 -23.97
N GLU A 12 -24.75 4.54 -23.08
CA GLU A 12 -24.06 5.79 -23.42
C GLU A 12 -22.53 5.55 -23.41
N THR A 13 -21.80 6.27 -24.26
CA THR A 13 -20.32 6.28 -24.17
C THR A 13 -19.89 7.19 -23.02
N PHE A 14 -18.68 7.01 -22.50
CA PHE A 14 -18.09 7.92 -21.51
C PHE A 14 -18.14 9.40 -21.97
N PHE A 15 -17.91 9.65 -23.27
CA PHE A 15 -17.95 11.00 -23.83
C PHE A 15 -19.35 11.60 -23.93
N ASP A 16 -20.40 10.80 -24.14
CA ASP A 16 -21.79 11.26 -24.11
C ASP A 16 -22.21 11.66 -22.68
N LEU A 17 -21.82 10.84 -21.70
CA LEU A 17 -22.08 11.08 -20.28
C LEU A 17 -21.38 12.37 -19.79
N VAL A 18 -20.12 12.57 -20.19
CA VAL A 18 -19.39 13.84 -19.93
C VAL A 18 -20.11 15.03 -20.57
N ARG A 19 -20.63 14.88 -21.80
CA ARG A 19 -21.36 15.95 -22.50
C ARG A 19 -22.65 16.32 -21.76
N ARG A 20 -23.41 15.33 -21.29
CA ARG A 20 -24.63 15.52 -20.51
C ARG A 20 -24.36 16.25 -19.20
N VAL A 21 -23.34 15.84 -18.44
CA VAL A 21 -22.96 16.54 -17.19
C VAL A 21 -22.56 17.99 -17.47
N ARG A 22 -21.87 18.27 -18.58
CA ARG A 22 -21.55 19.65 -18.98
C ARG A 22 -22.78 20.49 -19.32
N GLN A 23 -23.79 19.90 -19.96
CA GLN A 23 -25.06 20.58 -20.23
C GLN A 23 -25.81 20.93 -18.95
N LEU A 24 -25.72 20.08 -17.91
CA LEU A 24 -26.36 20.26 -16.61
C LEU A 24 -25.59 21.23 -15.67
N ALA A 25 -24.32 21.53 -15.98
CA ALA A 25 -23.48 22.46 -15.23
C ALA A 25 -22.69 23.41 -16.16
N PRO A 26 -23.37 24.27 -16.94
CA PRO A 26 -22.71 25.16 -17.90
C PRO A 26 -21.77 26.17 -17.20
N ASP A 27 -22.14 26.63 -16.00
CA ASP A 27 -21.38 27.61 -15.22
C ASP A 27 -20.21 27.01 -14.42
N ALA A 28 -20.18 25.67 -14.27
CA ALA A 28 -19.03 24.97 -13.68
C ALA A 28 -17.86 24.85 -14.67
N ALA A 29 -18.08 25.13 -15.96
CA ALA A 29 -17.04 25.14 -16.99
C ALA A 29 -16.05 26.29 -16.74
N PRO A 30 -14.74 26.03 -16.55
CA PRO A 30 -13.77 27.11 -16.58
C PRO A 30 -13.74 27.73 -17.98
N ARG A 31 -13.54 29.06 -18.02
CA ARG A 31 -13.17 29.77 -19.25
C ARG A 31 -11.89 29.09 -19.80
N ALA A 32 -12.07 28.29 -20.85
CA ALA A 32 -11.08 27.52 -21.62
C ALA A 32 -10.54 26.20 -21.01
N GLY A 33 -11.01 25.06 -21.56
CA GLY A 33 -10.29 23.76 -21.60
C GLY A 33 -11.06 22.53 -21.03
N PRO A 34 -10.64 21.29 -21.34
CA PRO A 34 -11.37 20.03 -21.05
C PRO A 34 -11.17 19.54 -19.60
N HIS A 35 -11.54 20.37 -18.62
CA HIS A 35 -11.04 20.27 -17.24
C HIS A 35 -11.93 19.51 -16.23
N HIS A 36 -12.86 18.69 -16.73
CA HIS A 36 -13.68 17.80 -15.90
C HIS A 36 -13.69 16.41 -16.50
N VAL A 37 -13.36 15.41 -15.67
CA VAL A 37 -13.37 14.01 -16.04
C VAL A 37 -14.29 13.28 -15.10
N LEU A 38 -15.17 12.45 -15.67
CA LEU A 38 -16.21 11.71 -14.98
C LEU A 38 -15.94 10.21 -15.07
N VAL A 39 -15.13 9.63 -14.19
CA VAL A 39 -14.91 8.17 -14.28
C VAL A 39 -16.18 7.47 -13.78
N LEU A 40 -16.82 6.73 -14.69
CA LEU A 40 -18.02 5.95 -14.39
C LEU A 40 -17.67 4.47 -14.39
N ASP A 41 -18.12 3.76 -13.38
CA ASP A 41 -18.28 2.30 -13.44
C ASP A 41 -19.75 1.93 -13.19
N LEU A 42 -20.04 0.63 -13.07
CA LEU A 42 -21.41 0.17 -12.87
C LEU A 42 -22.05 0.66 -11.57
N GLN A 43 -21.27 1.14 -10.58
CA GLN A 43 -21.71 1.40 -9.20
C GLN A 43 -21.47 2.84 -8.72
N ARG A 44 -20.58 3.59 -9.36
CA ARG A 44 -20.22 4.94 -8.91
C ARG A 44 -19.86 5.89 -10.05
N ALA A 45 -19.96 7.19 -9.74
CA ALA A 45 -19.42 8.26 -10.55
C ALA A 45 -18.35 9.04 -9.79
N ILE A 46 -17.19 9.24 -10.41
CA ILE A 46 -16.09 10.03 -9.85
C ILE A 46 -15.99 11.31 -10.67
N VAL A 47 -16.31 12.43 -10.06
CA VAL A 47 -16.23 13.75 -10.67
C VAL A 47 -15.03 14.47 -10.11
N PHE A 48 -14.15 15.04 -10.94
CA PHE A 48 -13.07 15.89 -10.44
C PHE A 48 -12.89 17.17 -11.24
N ARG A 49 -12.31 18.17 -10.58
CA ARG A 49 -11.93 19.45 -11.17
C ARG A 49 -10.42 19.50 -11.36
N ASP A 50 -10.01 19.51 -12.62
CA ASP A 50 -8.59 19.49 -13.00
C ASP A 50 -7.85 20.75 -12.52
N SER A 51 -6.62 20.56 -12.04
CA SER A 51 -5.68 21.62 -11.66
C SER A 51 -4.56 21.85 -12.69
N GLY A 52 -4.68 21.26 -13.89
CA GLY A 52 -3.68 21.33 -14.96
C GLY A 52 -2.71 20.14 -15.02
N VAL A 53 -3.00 19.05 -14.31
CA VAL A 53 -2.15 17.86 -14.22
C VAL A 53 -2.93 16.68 -14.81
N GLN A 54 -2.88 16.51 -16.13
CA GLN A 54 -3.54 15.38 -16.78
C GLN A 54 -2.65 14.13 -16.82
N PRO A 55 -3.06 13.01 -16.21
CA PRO A 55 -2.53 11.68 -16.57
C PRO A 55 -3.31 10.99 -17.70
N PHE A 56 -4.10 11.73 -18.50
CA PHE A 56 -5.23 11.14 -19.23
C PHE A 56 -5.11 10.84 -20.74
N PRO A 57 -4.08 11.21 -21.52
CA PRO A 57 -4.09 10.85 -22.94
C PRO A 57 -4.23 9.33 -23.23
N PRO A 58 -3.56 8.42 -22.50
CA PRO A 58 -3.70 6.98 -22.71
C PRO A 58 -5.07 6.43 -22.29
N PHE A 59 -5.63 6.91 -21.18
CA PHE A 59 -6.96 6.50 -20.71
C PHE A 59 -8.06 7.01 -21.66
N ALA A 60 -8.00 8.29 -22.05
CA ALA A 60 -8.97 8.87 -22.97
C ALA A 60 -8.96 8.19 -24.34
N ALA A 61 -7.80 7.68 -24.78
CA ALA A 61 -7.70 6.85 -25.99
C ALA A 61 -8.31 5.45 -25.78
N ALA A 62 -8.05 4.80 -24.64
CA ALA A 62 -8.60 3.48 -24.31
C ALA A 62 -10.13 3.49 -24.12
N GLU A 63 -10.69 4.62 -23.69
CA GLU A 63 -12.10 4.75 -23.31
C GLU A 63 -13.01 5.38 -24.37
N ARG A 64 -12.46 5.81 -25.52
CA ARG A 64 -13.20 6.54 -26.56
C ARG A 64 -14.40 5.79 -27.11
N ASP A 65 -14.24 4.50 -27.40
CA ASP A 65 -15.26 3.70 -28.08
C ASP A 65 -15.87 2.63 -27.14
N ARG A 66 -15.56 2.70 -25.84
CA ARG A 66 -16.10 1.77 -24.85
C ARG A 66 -17.53 2.18 -24.49
N SER A 67 -18.48 1.29 -24.76
CA SER A 67 -19.86 1.47 -24.32
C SER A 67 -20.01 1.09 -22.86
N TYR A 68 -20.67 1.95 -22.09
CA TYR A 68 -20.99 1.70 -20.70
C TYR A 68 -22.47 1.35 -20.58
N ARG A 69 -22.78 0.32 -19.78
CA ARG A 69 -24.15 0.04 -19.37
C ARG A 69 -24.35 0.67 -18.02
N PHE A 70 -25.16 1.71 -17.94
CA PHE A 70 -25.43 2.37 -16.67
C PHE A 70 -26.56 1.63 -15.95
N SER A 71 -26.23 0.86 -14.91
CA SER A 71 -27.20 0.04 -14.17
C SER A 71 -28.19 0.83 -13.32
N PHE A 72 -28.02 2.15 -13.23
CA PHE A 72 -28.81 3.05 -12.40
C PHE A 72 -29.59 4.07 -13.26
N ASP A 73 -30.54 4.78 -12.64
CA ASP A 73 -31.29 5.84 -13.32
C ASP A 73 -30.33 6.94 -13.82
N PRO A 74 -30.31 7.25 -15.13
CA PRO A 74 -29.49 8.33 -15.68
C PRO A 74 -29.74 9.71 -15.03
N ALA A 75 -30.88 9.93 -14.37
CA ALA A 75 -31.16 11.13 -13.58
C ALA A 75 -30.17 11.31 -12.41
N LEU A 76 -29.56 10.24 -11.89
CA LEU A 76 -28.53 10.35 -10.85
C LEU A 76 -27.27 11.10 -11.30
N LEU A 77 -27.04 11.23 -12.62
CA LEU A 77 -25.96 12.06 -13.16
C LEU A 77 -26.19 13.56 -12.90
N GLU A 78 -27.42 13.99 -12.61
CA GLU A 78 -27.69 15.37 -12.20
C GLU A 78 -27.04 15.72 -10.86
N LEU A 79 -26.89 14.74 -9.96
CA LEU A 79 -26.14 14.93 -8.71
C LEU A 79 -24.65 15.18 -8.98
N SER A 80 -24.10 14.62 -10.06
CA SER A 80 -22.70 14.84 -10.46
C SER A 80 -22.46 16.29 -10.86
N ALA A 81 -23.45 16.93 -11.51
CA ALA A 81 -23.41 18.34 -11.88
C ALA A 81 -23.42 19.27 -10.64
N HIS A 82 -24.20 18.92 -9.60
CA HIS A 82 -24.16 19.64 -8.33
C HIS A 82 -22.81 19.48 -7.62
N CYS A 83 -22.31 18.25 -7.50
CA CYS A 83 -21.00 17.98 -6.90
C CYS A 83 -19.90 18.77 -7.62
N LEU A 84 -19.94 18.84 -8.95
CA LEU A 84 -18.94 19.54 -9.74
C LEU A 84 -18.84 21.04 -9.43
N ARG A 85 -19.98 21.70 -9.15
CA ARG A 85 -20.01 23.13 -8.82
C ARG A 85 -19.29 23.45 -7.52
N GLU A 86 -19.33 22.53 -6.56
CA GLU A 86 -18.76 22.70 -5.23
C GLU A 86 -17.26 22.35 -5.16
N LEU A 87 -16.71 21.67 -6.18
CA LEU A 87 -15.30 21.24 -6.18
C LEU A 87 -14.34 22.41 -6.41
N ALA A 88 -13.29 22.52 -5.59
CA ALA A 88 -12.13 23.35 -5.88
C ALA A 88 -11.16 22.65 -6.86
N PRO A 89 -10.26 23.38 -7.54
CA PRO A 89 -9.23 22.75 -8.39
C PRO A 89 -8.39 21.73 -7.61
N GLY A 90 -8.21 20.55 -8.19
CA GLY A 90 -7.50 19.42 -7.57
C GLY A 90 -8.36 18.56 -6.65
N GLU A 91 -9.67 18.84 -6.53
CA GLU A 91 -10.60 18.03 -5.73
C GLU A 91 -11.46 17.12 -6.60
N TYR A 92 -11.95 16.05 -5.98
CA TYR A 92 -12.90 15.12 -6.57
C TYR A 92 -14.01 14.74 -5.60
N SER A 93 -15.13 14.27 -6.13
CA SER A 93 -16.22 13.66 -5.38
C SER A 93 -16.59 12.32 -6.02
N VAL A 94 -16.76 11.29 -5.19
CA VAL A 94 -17.31 10.00 -5.58
C VAL A 94 -18.77 9.94 -5.18
N LEU A 95 -19.65 9.80 -6.14
CA LEU A 95 -21.05 9.47 -5.94
C LEU A 95 -21.17 7.95 -5.99
N ASP A 96 -21.34 7.32 -4.83
CA ASP A 96 -21.61 5.88 -4.72
C ASP A 96 -23.13 5.67 -4.84
N PHE A 97 -23.56 5.07 -5.96
CA PHE A 97 -24.98 4.87 -6.24
C PHE A 97 -25.58 3.70 -5.46
N LEU A 98 -24.76 2.80 -4.91
CA LEU A 98 -25.25 1.70 -4.07
C LEU A 98 -25.62 2.18 -2.68
N THR A 99 -24.80 3.06 -2.10
CA THR A 99 -25.01 3.56 -0.73
C THR A 99 -25.72 4.92 -0.70
N GLY A 100 -25.76 5.64 -1.82
CA GLY A 100 -26.25 7.01 -1.90
C GLY A 100 -25.30 8.04 -1.27
N THR A 101 -24.04 7.67 -1.01
CA THR A 101 -23.07 8.57 -0.36
C THR A 101 -22.27 9.39 -1.36
N VAL A 102 -22.01 10.66 -1.03
CA VAL A 102 -21.04 11.51 -1.74
C VAL A 102 -19.77 11.58 -0.90
N LEU A 103 -18.65 11.11 -1.44
CA LEU A 103 -17.36 11.02 -0.76
C LEU A 103 -16.37 12.00 -1.40
N PRO A 104 -16.00 13.11 -0.73
CA PRO A 104 -15.04 14.06 -1.26
C PRO A 104 -13.61 13.50 -1.16
N GLY A 105 -12.70 14.05 -1.94
CA GLY A 105 -11.28 13.80 -1.83
C GLY A 105 -10.44 14.78 -2.63
N ARG A 106 -9.12 14.64 -2.50
CA ARG A 106 -8.15 15.52 -3.14
C ARG A 106 -7.14 14.73 -3.95
N LEU A 107 -6.76 15.29 -5.10
CA LEU A 107 -5.68 14.81 -5.94
C LEU A 107 -4.38 15.46 -5.47
N TYR A 108 -3.40 14.63 -5.14
CA TYR A 108 -2.07 15.08 -4.79
C TYR A 108 -1.13 14.85 -5.97
N PRO A 109 -0.56 15.91 -6.57
CA PRO A 109 0.47 15.73 -7.58
C PRO A 109 1.70 15.11 -6.90
N HIS A 110 2.16 13.97 -7.41
CA HIS A 110 3.44 13.43 -6.97
C HIS A 110 4.56 14.36 -7.47
N PRO A 111 5.42 14.91 -6.61
CA PRO A 111 6.40 15.94 -7.00
C PRO A 111 7.44 15.45 -8.01
N GLN A 112 7.57 14.13 -8.17
CA GLN A 112 8.50 13.48 -9.10
C GLN A 112 7.77 12.46 -9.98
N THR A 113 6.81 12.88 -10.81
CA THR A 113 6.14 11.99 -11.77
C THR A 113 7.09 11.64 -12.94
N ALA A 114 7.92 10.61 -12.76
CA ALA A 114 8.71 10.02 -13.83
C ALA A 114 8.59 8.48 -13.81
N PRO A 115 8.69 7.81 -14.98
CA PRO A 115 8.87 6.36 -14.98
C PRO A 115 10.27 6.03 -14.42
N PRO A 116 10.42 4.94 -13.63
CA PRO A 116 11.72 4.45 -13.21
C PRO A 116 12.56 4.10 -14.45
N ARG A 117 13.89 4.22 -14.33
CA ARG A 117 14.82 3.99 -15.45
C ARG A 117 15.85 2.93 -15.07
N VAL A 118 16.18 2.09 -16.06
CA VAL A 118 17.33 1.18 -15.97
C VAL A 118 18.59 1.97 -16.32
N VAL A 119 19.59 1.92 -15.45
CA VAL A 119 20.84 2.67 -15.57
C VAL A 119 22.03 1.73 -15.52
N ALA A 120 23.20 2.22 -15.94
CA ALA A 120 24.46 1.51 -15.71
C ALA A 120 24.72 1.42 -14.20
N ALA A 121 25.40 0.34 -13.76
CA ALA A 121 25.75 0.14 -12.36
C ALA A 121 26.68 1.26 -11.88
N ARG A 122 26.11 2.23 -11.16
CA ARG A 122 26.84 3.29 -10.47
C ARG A 122 26.18 3.52 -9.13
N ALA A 123 26.97 3.40 -8.06
CA ALA A 123 26.47 3.62 -6.71
C ALA A 123 25.88 5.04 -6.56
N PRO A 124 24.73 5.20 -5.89
CA PRO A 124 24.18 6.51 -5.55
C PRO A 124 25.13 7.31 -4.65
N ALA A 125 24.84 8.61 -4.50
CA ALA A 125 25.55 9.44 -3.53
C ALA A 125 25.44 8.88 -2.10
N ALA A 126 26.44 9.14 -1.26
CA ALA A 126 26.45 8.67 0.12
C ALA A 126 25.21 9.17 0.89
N VAL A 127 24.62 8.30 1.70
CA VAL A 127 23.53 8.67 2.60
C VAL A 127 24.10 9.48 3.77
N SER A 128 23.36 10.49 4.22
CA SER A 128 23.67 11.18 5.48
C SER A 128 23.82 10.15 6.60
N PRO A 129 24.78 10.34 7.53
CA PRO A 129 24.94 9.45 8.66
C PRO A 129 23.67 9.41 9.50
N LEU A 130 23.29 8.21 9.96
CA LEU A 130 22.17 8.05 10.87
C LEU A 130 22.41 8.79 12.17
N ARG A 131 21.34 9.35 12.71
CA ARG A 131 21.34 10.00 14.02
C ARG A 131 20.87 9.01 15.09
N PRO A 132 21.40 9.07 16.32
CA PRO A 132 20.83 8.31 17.43
C PRO A 132 19.37 8.74 17.69
N VAL A 133 18.44 7.78 17.74
CA VAL A 133 16.99 8.03 18.01
C VAL A 133 16.52 7.42 19.33
N THR A 134 17.45 7.06 20.22
CA THR A 134 17.08 6.51 21.53
C THR A 134 16.57 7.62 22.44
N THR A 135 15.29 7.57 22.82
CA THR A 135 14.81 8.20 24.05
C THR A 135 14.84 7.17 25.18
N ASP A 136 14.77 7.62 26.43
CA ASP A 136 14.70 6.79 27.63
C ASP A 136 13.40 5.96 27.73
N ARG A 137 12.40 6.23 26.90
CA ARG A 137 11.03 5.66 27.02
C ARG A 137 10.48 5.05 25.74
N SER A 138 11.03 5.37 24.58
CA SER A 138 10.49 4.94 23.28
C SER A 138 11.54 4.96 22.17
N LEU A 139 11.34 4.07 21.20
CA LEU A 139 12.06 4.09 19.91
C LEU A 139 11.43 5.05 18.90
N ARG A 140 10.42 5.83 19.30
CA ARG A 140 9.73 6.83 18.48
C ARG A 140 9.97 8.23 19.05
N SER A 141 10.23 9.19 18.16
CA SER A 141 10.45 10.60 18.48
C SER A 141 9.14 11.39 18.69
N ALA A 142 8.02 10.91 18.15
CA ALA A 142 6.70 11.51 18.28
C ALA A 142 5.59 10.48 18.11
N GLY A 143 4.34 10.89 18.39
CA GLY A 143 3.15 10.14 18.00
C GLY A 143 3.00 10.04 16.47
N PRO A 144 2.11 9.16 15.98
CA PRO A 144 1.93 8.97 14.55
C PRO A 144 1.43 10.26 13.88
N PRO A 145 1.90 10.57 12.65
CA PRO A 145 1.49 11.78 11.93
C PRO A 145 0.02 11.71 11.50
N ASP A 146 -0.60 12.87 11.24
CA ASP A 146 -1.89 12.89 10.59
C ASP A 146 -1.75 12.54 9.10
N LEU A 147 -2.23 11.36 8.75
CA LEU A 147 -2.26 10.84 7.38
C LEU A 147 -3.67 10.89 6.77
N SER A 148 -4.58 11.71 7.33
CA SER A 148 -5.96 11.86 6.85
C SER A 148 -6.03 12.25 5.38
N GLU A 149 -5.11 13.09 4.93
CA GLU A 149 -4.98 13.52 3.53
C GLU A 149 -4.70 12.38 2.54
N LEU A 150 -4.15 11.25 3.00
CA LEU A 150 -3.88 10.08 2.16
C LEU A 150 -5.11 9.19 1.95
N VAL A 151 -6.20 9.46 2.67
CA VAL A 151 -7.46 8.72 2.59
C VAL A 151 -8.34 9.31 1.51
N GLY A 152 -8.79 8.47 0.58
CA GLY A 152 -9.61 8.89 -0.54
C GLY A 152 -10.07 7.73 -1.42
N GLU A 153 -11.39 7.57 -1.51
CA GLU A 153 -12.11 6.51 -2.24
C GLU A 153 -11.64 6.30 -3.70
N ALA A 154 -11.34 7.39 -4.43
CA ALA A 154 -10.97 7.34 -5.85
C ALA A 154 -9.50 7.59 -6.14
N ALA A 155 -8.80 8.44 -5.37
CA ALA A 155 -7.39 8.78 -5.63
C ALA A 155 -6.45 8.72 -4.42
N GLY A 156 -6.96 8.49 -3.21
CA GLY A 156 -6.13 8.30 -2.02
C GLY A 156 -5.31 7.02 -2.11
N ILE A 157 -4.15 7.02 -1.44
CA ILE A 157 -3.35 5.81 -1.21
C ILE A 157 -4.20 4.78 -0.44
N ILE A 158 -4.93 5.29 0.56
CA ILE A 158 -5.89 4.53 1.37
C ILE A 158 -7.27 4.79 0.79
N ARG A 159 -7.86 3.80 0.14
CA ARG A 159 -9.19 3.88 -0.49
C ARG A 159 -10.29 4.01 0.54
N ARG A 160 -10.24 3.16 1.55
CA ARG A 160 -11.22 3.11 2.63
C ARG A 160 -10.52 2.75 3.92
N GLU A 161 -11.09 3.18 5.02
CA GLU A 161 -10.71 2.72 6.34
C GLU A 161 -11.95 2.36 7.14
N HIS A 162 -11.80 1.36 7.98
CA HIS A 162 -12.79 0.98 8.98
C HIS A 162 -12.09 0.92 10.32
N VAL A 163 -12.76 1.40 11.37
CA VAL A 163 -12.29 1.28 12.75
C VAL A 163 -13.37 0.57 13.52
N GLY A 164 -12.99 -0.45 14.27
CA GLY A 164 -13.85 -1.21 15.13
C GLY A 164 -13.15 -1.57 16.43
N ALA A 165 -13.84 -2.34 17.26
CA ALA A 165 -13.25 -2.98 18.43
C ALA A 165 -13.45 -4.49 18.28
N ASN A 166 -12.42 -5.26 18.60
CA ASN A 166 -12.53 -6.71 18.59
C ASN A 166 -12.92 -7.23 19.97
N VAL A 167 -13.13 -8.53 20.05
CA VAL A 167 -13.56 -9.26 21.24
C VAL A 167 -12.61 -9.09 22.45
N ALA A 168 -11.34 -8.70 22.27
CA ALA A 168 -10.42 -8.39 23.38
C ALA A 168 -10.50 -6.93 23.87
N SER A 169 -11.52 -6.18 23.44
CA SER A 169 -11.67 -4.73 23.64
C SER A 169 -10.43 -3.92 23.23
N MET A 170 -9.68 -4.44 22.26
CA MET A 170 -8.68 -3.65 21.54
C MET A 170 -9.37 -3.03 20.33
N ALA A 171 -9.07 -1.76 20.09
CA ALA A 171 -9.46 -1.13 18.85
C ALA A 171 -8.62 -1.71 17.71
N TYR A 172 -9.25 -1.85 16.56
CA TYR A 172 -8.55 -2.18 15.33
C TYR A 172 -8.94 -1.22 14.22
N SER A 173 -8.04 -1.03 13.26
CA SER A 173 -8.31 -0.40 11.99
C SER A 173 -7.99 -1.36 10.86
N LEU A 174 -8.82 -1.35 9.82
CA LEU A 174 -8.55 -2.01 8.55
C LEU A 174 -8.50 -0.93 7.47
N THR A 175 -7.43 -0.90 6.70
CA THR A 175 -7.22 0.05 5.61
C THR A 175 -7.13 -0.69 4.28
N ALA A 176 -7.88 -0.21 3.30
CA ALA A 176 -7.87 -0.71 1.93
C ALA A 176 -6.88 0.13 1.11
N VAL A 177 -5.73 -0.44 0.75
CA VAL A 177 -4.62 0.26 0.08
C VAL A 177 -4.66 -0.01 -1.41
N SER A 178 -4.49 1.05 -2.20
CA SER A 178 -4.42 0.94 -3.66
C SER A 178 -3.15 0.24 -4.11
N ALA A 179 -3.28 -0.93 -4.73
CA ALA A 179 -2.18 -1.71 -5.29
C ALA A 179 -2.27 -1.78 -6.83
N ASN A 180 -1.15 -2.13 -7.50
CA ASN A 180 -1.09 -2.36 -8.94
C ASN A 180 -1.83 -1.29 -9.79
N ARG A 181 -1.46 -0.01 -9.61
CA ARG A 181 -2.10 1.15 -10.28
C ARG A 181 -3.61 1.29 -10.01
N GLY A 182 -4.10 0.75 -8.89
CA GLY A 182 -5.50 0.80 -8.50
C GLY A 182 -6.34 -0.37 -9.01
N ALA A 183 -5.74 -1.38 -9.64
CA ALA A 183 -6.44 -2.56 -10.11
C ALA A 183 -6.80 -3.56 -8.99
N VAL A 184 -6.09 -3.49 -7.85
CA VAL A 184 -6.31 -4.37 -6.70
C VAL A 184 -6.24 -3.55 -5.42
N THR A 185 -6.94 -4.01 -4.39
CA THR A 185 -6.88 -3.46 -3.04
C THR A 185 -6.22 -4.47 -2.12
N GLU A 186 -5.24 -4.03 -1.35
CA GLU A 186 -4.68 -4.81 -0.25
C GLU A 186 -5.24 -4.33 1.08
N ILE A 187 -5.40 -5.24 2.04
CA ILE A 187 -5.88 -4.89 3.38
C ILE A 187 -4.70 -4.82 4.33
N CYS A 188 -4.52 -3.66 4.96
CA CYS A 188 -3.57 -3.44 6.05
C CYS A 188 -4.30 -3.27 7.37
N GLY A 189 -3.58 -3.42 8.48
CA GLY A 189 -4.14 -3.44 9.83
C GLY A 189 -3.54 -2.40 10.77
N GLY A 190 -4.29 -2.04 11.80
CA GLY A 190 -3.74 -1.39 12.98
C GLY A 190 -4.44 -1.92 14.22
N ARG A 191 -3.70 -2.14 15.31
CA ARG A 191 -4.27 -2.55 16.60
C ARG A 191 -3.69 -1.71 17.71
N ALA A 192 -4.55 -1.21 18.56
CA ALA A 192 -4.15 -0.38 19.69
C ALA A 192 -5.20 -0.40 20.80
N VAL A 193 -4.87 0.25 21.92
CA VAL A 193 -5.80 0.40 23.04
C VAL A 193 -6.91 1.40 22.76
N SER A 194 -6.69 2.36 21.85
CA SER A 194 -7.68 3.39 21.47
C SER A 194 -8.02 3.36 19.97
N PRO A 195 -9.27 3.70 19.57
CA PRO A 195 -9.64 3.80 18.16
C PRO A 195 -8.81 4.79 17.34
N ALA A 196 -8.42 5.91 17.93
CA ALA A 196 -7.60 6.92 17.26
C ALA A 196 -6.20 6.39 16.93
N GLU A 197 -5.57 5.70 17.90
CA GLU A 197 -4.26 5.10 17.72
C GLU A 197 -4.31 3.91 16.74
N ALA A 198 -5.32 3.05 16.84
CA ALA A 198 -5.48 1.93 15.91
C ALA A 198 -5.61 2.42 14.46
N ARG A 199 -6.37 3.52 14.24
CA ARG A 199 -6.47 4.19 12.94
C ARG A 199 -5.11 4.71 12.48
N ALA A 200 -4.37 5.39 13.35
CA ALA A 200 -3.08 5.95 13.01
C ALA A 200 -2.06 4.85 12.62
N VAL A 201 -2.01 3.75 13.37
CA VAL A 201 -1.20 2.56 13.05
C VAL A 201 -1.63 1.96 11.71
N GLY A 202 -2.94 1.78 11.47
CA GLY A 202 -3.45 1.22 10.22
C GLY A 202 -3.15 2.07 8.98
N ARG A 203 -3.08 3.40 9.14
CA ARG A 203 -2.64 4.31 8.08
C ARG A 203 -1.12 4.26 7.86
N CYS A 204 -0.35 4.07 8.92
CA CYS A 204 1.10 3.89 8.83
C CYS A 204 1.44 2.60 8.08
N GLU A 205 0.84 1.46 8.44
CA GLU A 205 1.02 0.19 7.74
C GLU A 205 0.58 0.30 6.27
N ALA A 206 -0.52 1.02 5.99
CA ALA A 206 -0.94 1.26 4.63
C ALA A 206 0.07 2.06 3.79
N LEU A 207 0.71 3.07 4.38
CA LEU A 207 1.76 3.85 3.73
C LEU A 207 3.01 3.01 3.45
N GLU A 208 3.44 2.23 4.42
CA GLU A 208 4.53 1.25 4.26
C GLU A 208 4.22 0.30 3.09
N ARG A 209 3.00 -0.25 3.07
CA ARG A 209 2.58 -1.19 2.04
C ARG A 209 2.57 -0.57 0.65
N PHE A 210 2.03 0.64 0.54
CA PHE A 210 2.03 1.37 -0.72
C PHE A 210 3.43 1.59 -1.28
N GLN A 211 4.40 1.93 -0.40
CA GLN A 211 5.77 2.21 -0.80
C GLN A 211 6.47 1.00 -1.45
N VAL A 212 6.24 -0.21 -0.94
CA VAL A 212 6.86 -1.43 -1.51
C VAL A 212 6.16 -1.91 -2.77
N MET A 213 4.86 -1.61 -2.92
CA MET A 213 4.08 -1.90 -4.13
C MET A 213 4.27 -0.90 -5.26
N LYS A 214 4.79 0.28 -4.93
CA LYS A 214 5.04 1.34 -5.90
C LYS A 214 6.48 1.81 -5.73
N GLN A 215 7.38 1.12 -6.42
CA GLN A 215 8.75 1.57 -6.56
C GLN A 215 8.80 3.06 -6.89
N PRO A 216 9.60 3.86 -6.15
CA PRO A 216 9.73 5.28 -6.40
C PRO A 216 10.18 5.57 -7.84
N PRO A 217 9.62 6.60 -8.50
CA PRO A 217 10.12 7.14 -9.76
C PRO A 217 11.64 7.40 -9.80
N SER A 218 12.22 7.75 -8.66
CA SER A 218 13.64 8.03 -8.47
C SER A 218 14.51 6.79 -8.28
N ALA A 219 13.92 5.60 -8.14
CA ALA A 219 14.69 4.39 -7.92
C ALA A 219 15.43 3.99 -9.20
N GLU A 220 16.76 3.96 -9.11
CA GLU A 220 17.65 3.49 -10.16
C GLU A 220 17.76 1.96 -10.13
N LEU A 221 17.48 1.33 -11.27
CA LEU A 221 17.57 -0.11 -11.43
C LEU A 221 18.77 -0.51 -12.28
N VAL A 222 19.41 -1.62 -11.93
CA VAL A 222 20.53 -2.20 -12.67
C VAL A 222 20.10 -3.58 -13.19
N ARG A 223 20.50 -3.94 -14.41
CA ARG A 223 20.22 -5.25 -15.02
C ARG A 223 21.53 -6.00 -15.22
N GLY A 224 21.64 -7.22 -14.70
CA GLY A 224 22.85 -8.05 -14.88
C GLY A 224 22.76 -9.38 -14.13
N SER A 225 23.69 -10.30 -14.41
CA SER A 225 23.83 -11.53 -13.63
C SER A 225 24.61 -11.24 -12.33
N TYR A 226 24.54 -12.14 -11.34
CA TYR A 226 25.33 -11.97 -10.13
C TYR A 226 26.85 -11.96 -10.41
N PRO A 227 27.42 -12.87 -11.23
CA PRO A 227 28.84 -12.83 -11.58
C PRO A 227 29.33 -11.49 -12.15
N ASP A 228 28.50 -10.83 -12.96
CA ASP A 228 28.86 -9.54 -13.57
C ASP A 228 28.85 -8.36 -12.57
N LEU A 229 28.16 -8.53 -11.44
CA LEU A 229 27.89 -7.47 -10.46
C LEU A 229 28.46 -7.79 -9.06
N ALA A 230 29.22 -8.88 -8.93
CA ALA A 230 29.57 -9.49 -7.64
C ALA A 230 30.31 -8.56 -6.67
N ASP A 231 31.08 -7.60 -7.18
CA ASP A 231 31.85 -6.63 -6.37
C ASP A 231 30.95 -5.75 -5.49
N ASP A 232 29.77 -5.38 -6.03
CA ASP A 232 28.80 -4.49 -5.39
C ASP A 232 27.53 -5.24 -4.95
N ALA A 233 27.23 -6.41 -5.50
CA ALA A 233 26.01 -7.16 -5.21
C ALA A 233 26.09 -8.01 -3.94
N VAL A 234 24.97 -8.13 -3.23
CA VAL A 234 24.75 -9.19 -2.24
C VAL A 234 24.54 -10.50 -2.99
N ASP A 235 25.19 -11.57 -2.53
CA ASP A 235 25.00 -12.90 -3.10
C ASP A 235 23.54 -13.35 -2.92
N PRO A 236 22.78 -13.59 -4.00
CA PRO A 236 21.38 -13.97 -3.90
C PRO A 236 21.12 -15.23 -3.08
N ARG A 237 22.11 -16.13 -2.92
CA ARG A 237 21.96 -17.33 -2.08
C ARG A 237 21.73 -17.01 -0.61
N GLN A 238 22.10 -15.81 -0.16
CA GLN A 238 21.84 -15.33 1.20
C GLN A 238 20.40 -14.85 1.39
N LEU A 239 19.65 -14.63 0.31
CA LEU A 239 18.28 -14.10 0.32
C LEU A 239 17.29 -15.15 -0.18
N PHE A 240 17.65 -15.91 -1.21
CA PHE A 240 16.81 -16.91 -1.85
C PHE A 240 16.97 -18.27 -1.17
N PHE A 241 16.73 -18.31 0.15
CA PHE A 241 16.96 -19.49 0.98
C PHE A 241 16.35 -20.76 0.36
N GLY A 242 17.21 -21.77 0.18
CA GLY A 242 16.82 -23.06 -0.36
C GLY A 242 16.58 -23.11 -1.87
N ARG A 243 16.75 -22.01 -2.63
CA ARG A 243 16.56 -22.01 -4.08
C ARG A 243 17.86 -22.31 -4.84
N SER A 244 17.77 -23.21 -5.80
CA SER A 244 18.89 -23.67 -6.65
C SER A 244 18.35 -24.27 -7.95
N PRO A 245 19.20 -24.67 -8.92
CA PRO A 245 18.72 -25.41 -10.08
C PRO A 245 18.03 -26.73 -9.69
N GLU A 246 18.49 -27.37 -8.62
CA GLU A 246 17.96 -28.64 -8.10
C GLU A 246 16.76 -28.46 -7.16
N CYS A 247 16.55 -27.26 -6.63
CA CYS A 247 15.44 -26.89 -5.76
C CYS A 247 14.74 -25.63 -6.29
N PRO A 248 13.87 -25.78 -7.31
CA PRO A 248 13.18 -24.65 -7.93
C PRO A 248 12.17 -24.00 -6.96
N ASN A 249 11.61 -22.87 -7.36
CA ASN A 249 10.49 -22.25 -6.66
C ASN A 249 9.20 -23.09 -6.77
N ASP A 250 8.12 -22.63 -6.14
CA ASP A 250 6.82 -23.32 -6.13
C ASP A 250 6.16 -23.34 -7.53
N GLU A 251 6.61 -22.50 -8.46
CA GLU A 251 6.23 -22.47 -9.87
C GLU A 251 7.13 -23.36 -10.76
N GLY A 252 8.11 -24.06 -10.18
CA GLY A 252 9.04 -24.93 -10.91
C GLY A 252 10.17 -24.19 -11.63
N ILE A 253 10.39 -22.91 -11.32
CA ILE A 253 11.43 -22.07 -11.94
C ILE A 253 12.77 -22.30 -11.20
N PRO A 254 13.81 -22.86 -11.87
CA PRO A 254 15.12 -23.08 -11.26
C PRO A 254 15.93 -21.79 -11.17
N PHE A 255 16.58 -21.54 -10.04
CA PHE A 255 17.45 -20.37 -9.86
C PHE A 255 18.92 -20.70 -10.11
N ALA A 256 19.60 -19.91 -10.97
CA ALA A 256 21.04 -19.98 -11.18
C ALA A 256 21.66 -18.58 -11.05
N LEU A 257 22.88 -18.48 -10.52
CA LEU A 257 23.57 -17.18 -10.33
C LEU A 257 23.84 -16.43 -11.64
N SER A 258 24.01 -17.15 -12.75
CA SER A 258 24.16 -16.58 -14.09
C SER A 258 22.84 -16.08 -14.68
N ALA A 259 21.70 -16.37 -14.04
CA ALA A 259 20.42 -15.84 -14.48
C ALA A 259 20.47 -14.32 -14.34
N PRO A 260 20.13 -13.58 -15.39
CA PRO A 260 20.15 -12.13 -15.31
C PRO A 260 18.99 -11.70 -14.40
N LEU A 261 19.27 -10.86 -13.40
CA LEU A 261 18.28 -10.22 -12.50
C LEU A 261 18.19 -8.70 -12.68
N THR A 262 17.07 -8.12 -12.26
CA THR A 262 16.99 -6.69 -11.98
C THR A 262 17.37 -6.44 -10.52
N TRP A 263 18.19 -5.43 -10.30
CA TRP A 263 18.79 -5.08 -9.01
C TRP A 263 18.42 -3.65 -8.63
N THR A 264 18.32 -3.40 -7.33
CA THR A 264 18.13 -2.07 -6.75
C THR A 264 19.24 -1.81 -5.74
N TRP A 265 19.60 -0.54 -5.58
CA TRP A 265 20.57 -0.14 -4.56
C TRP A 265 19.94 -0.14 -3.16
N ALA A 266 20.63 -0.74 -2.21
CA ALA A 266 20.34 -0.72 -0.79
C ALA A 266 21.58 -0.29 0.00
N TRP A 267 21.39 0.48 1.06
CA TRP A 267 22.49 0.91 1.91
C TRP A 267 22.79 -0.18 2.95
N GLY A 268 24.03 -0.70 2.98
CA GLY A 268 24.51 -1.59 4.04
C GLY A 268 24.99 -0.76 5.23
N PRO A 269 24.26 -0.70 6.36
CA PRO A 269 24.62 0.17 7.48
C PRO A 269 25.88 -0.29 8.21
N VAL A 270 26.18 -1.60 8.19
CA VAL A 270 27.37 -2.18 8.83
C VAL A 270 28.61 -1.86 8.00
N GLU A 271 28.59 -2.14 6.70
CA GLU A 271 29.73 -1.88 5.80
C GLU A 271 29.81 -0.40 5.38
N ARG A 272 28.76 0.38 5.64
CA ARG A 272 28.60 1.79 5.27
C ARG A 272 28.85 2.01 3.77
N ARG A 273 28.28 1.14 2.95
CA ARG A 273 28.37 1.22 1.48
C ARG A 273 27.06 0.80 0.82
N TRP A 274 26.82 1.33 -0.37
CA TRP A 274 25.74 0.86 -1.23
C TRP A 274 26.03 -0.55 -1.74
N ARG A 275 25.00 -1.39 -1.76
CA ARG A 275 25.02 -2.75 -2.32
C ARG A 275 23.87 -2.92 -3.29
N LEU A 276 24.08 -3.72 -4.32
CA LEU A 276 22.98 -4.19 -5.17
C LEU A 276 22.30 -5.38 -4.49
N VAL A 277 20.98 -5.30 -4.35
CA VAL A 277 20.12 -6.42 -3.91
C VAL A 277 19.13 -6.75 -5.02
N PRO A 278 18.71 -8.03 -5.18
CA PRO A 278 17.70 -8.39 -6.16
C PRO A 278 16.42 -7.58 -5.97
N ALA A 279 15.99 -6.83 -6.98
CA ALA A 279 14.83 -5.96 -6.90
C ALA A 279 13.53 -6.73 -6.63
N GLN A 280 13.49 -8.01 -7.01
CA GLN A 280 12.36 -8.91 -6.75
C GLN A 280 12.19 -9.31 -5.27
N ASP A 281 13.18 -9.02 -4.42
CA ASP A 281 13.14 -9.23 -2.97
C ASP A 281 12.73 -7.95 -2.20
N VAL A 282 12.77 -6.79 -2.86
CA VAL A 282 12.47 -5.48 -2.26
C VAL A 282 11.12 -4.95 -2.73
N TRP A 283 10.86 -4.99 -4.04
CA TRP A 283 9.70 -4.34 -4.66
C TRP A 283 8.65 -5.36 -5.08
N PHE A 284 7.39 -5.08 -4.72
CA PHE A 284 6.26 -5.95 -4.99
C PHE A 284 5.69 -5.67 -6.38
N ASN A 285 5.57 -6.72 -7.21
CA ASN A 285 4.88 -6.72 -8.51
C ASN A 285 4.98 -5.41 -9.33
N THR A 286 6.16 -4.79 -9.37
CA THR A 286 6.35 -3.50 -10.03
C THR A 286 6.56 -3.67 -11.53
N ALA A 287 6.13 -2.68 -12.30
CA ALA A 287 6.19 -2.72 -13.76
C ALA A 287 7.57 -3.07 -14.36
N PRO A 288 8.70 -2.59 -13.81
CA PRO A 288 10.02 -2.94 -14.33
C PRO A 288 10.41 -4.41 -14.17
N LEU A 289 9.74 -5.14 -13.26
CA LEU A 289 9.98 -6.56 -13.00
C LEU A 289 9.04 -7.47 -13.81
N ILE A 290 8.16 -6.89 -14.63
CA ILE A 290 7.27 -7.68 -15.49
C ILE A 290 8.10 -8.39 -16.56
N GLY A 291 7.94 -9.71 -16.65
CA GLY A 291 8.65 -10.55 -17.62
C GLY A 291 10.00 -11.10 -17.13
N GLU A 292 10.48 -10.67 -15.96
CA GLU A 292 11.60 -11.34 -15.28
C GLU A 292 11.11 -12.61 -14.57
N PRO A 293 11.83 -13.75 -14.65
CA PRO A 293 11.51 -14.93 -13.85
C PRO A 293 11.51 -14.60 -12.36
N ARG A 294 10.43 -15.00 -11.67
CA ARG A 294 10.29 -14.82 -10.23
C ARG A 294 10.90 -16.02 -9.52
N PHE A 295 12.08 -15.86 -8.93
CA PHE A 295 12.74 -16.92 -8.15
C PHE A 295 12.29 -16.92 -6.70
N VAL A 296 11.92 -15.73 -6.19
CA VAL A 296 11.30 -15.53 -4.87
C VAL A 296 10.14 -14.55 -4.97
N HIS A 297 9.26 -14.62 -3.98
CA HIS A 297 8.23 -13.61 -3.77
C HIS A 297 8.65 -12.73 -2.61
N ALA A 298 8.75 -11.42 -2.85
CA ALA A 298 8.96 -10.45 -1.78
C ALA A 298 7.87 -10.60 -0.71
N THR A 299 8.28 -10.47 0.54
CA THR A 299 7.39 -10.43 1.70
C THR A 299 7.52 -9.06 2.36
N THR A 300 6.67 -8.74 3.34
CA THR A 300 6.83 -7.50 4.11
C THR A 300 7.79 -7.62 5.27
N SER A 301 8.53 -8.72 5.37
CA SER A 301 9.52 -8.90 6.42
C SER A 301 10.54 -7.76 6.39
N GLY A 302 10.59 -6.99 7.48
CA GLY A 302 11.49 -5.84 7.61
C GLY A 302 11.05 -4.56 6.90
N CYS A 303 9.85 -4.55 6.31
CA CYS A 303 9.21 -3.32 5.88
C CYS A 303 8.74 -2.55 7.11
N ALA A 304 8.97 -1.24 7.14
CA ALA A 304 8.55 -0.41 8.25
C ALA A 304 8.44 1.05 7.85
N VAL A 305 7.63 1.79 8.61
CA VAL A 305 7.52 3.24 8.52
C VAL A 305 7.87 3.90 9.86
N GLY A 306 8.42 5.10 9.78
CA GLY A 306 8.75 5.94 10.93
C GLY A 306 8.71 7.42 10.56
N ALA A 307 8.66 8.27 11.58
CA ALA A 307 8.76 9.72 11.38
C ALA A 307 10.15 10.14 10.91
N THR A 308 11.15 9.27 11.15
CA THR A 308 12.52 9.39 10.67
C THR A 308 12.96 8.08 10.00
N LEU A 309 14.06 8.14 9.23
CA LEU A 309 14.64 6.97 8.59
C LEU A 309 15.13 5.96 9.64
N GLU A 310 15.69 6.45 10.73
CA GLU A 310 16.23 5.64 11.82
C GLU A 310 15.14 4.90 12.59
N GLU A 311 13.99 5.53 12.82
CA GLU A 311 12.82 4.84 13.39
C GLU A 311 12.34 3.70 12.49
N ALA A 312 12.23 3.97 11.18
CA ALA A 312 11.83 2.95 10.22
C ALA A 312 12.84 1.80 10.18
N TRP A 313 14.14 2.09 10.21
CA TRP A 313 15.18 1.07 10.22
C TRP A 313 15.16 0.23 11.49
N VAL A 314 15.07 0.85 12.67
CA VAL A 314 15.00 0.09 13.94
C VAL A 314 13.76 -0.80 13.96
N ALA A 315 12.60 -0.28 13.56
CA ALA A 315 11.37 -1.06 13.47
C ALA A 315 11.49 -2.24 12.49
N GLY A 316 12.03 -2.00 11.29
CA GLY A 316 12.25 -3.06 10.30
C GLY A 316 13.22 -4.13 10.78
N VAL A 317 14.32 -3.76 11.42
CA VAL A 317 15.28 -4.73 12.00
C VAL A 317 14.64 -5.55 13.12
N LEU A 318 13.88 -4.91 14.02
CA LEU A 318 13.17 -5.62 15.08
C LEU A 318 12.14 -6.61 14.52
N GLU A 319 11.43 -6.25 13.44
CA GLU A 319 10.52 -7.19 12.78
C GLU A 319 11.27 -8.38 12.16
N VAL A 320 12.43 -8.15 11.54
CA VAL A 320 13.25 -9.25 11.00
C VAL A 320 13.71 -10.19 12.13
N ILE A 321 14.15 -9.64 13.26
CA ILE A 321 14.55 -10.43 14.45
C ILE A 321 13.35 -11.22 15.00
N GLU A 322 12.17 -10.59 15.09
CA GLU A 322 10.94 -11.26 15.53
C GLU A 322 10.61 -12.44 14.62
N ARG A 323 10.61 -12.23 13.30
CA ARG A 323 10.29 -13.28 12.32
C ARG A 323 11.31 -14.40 12.34
N ASP A 324 12.60 -14.09 12.41
CA ASP A 324 13.66 -15.11 12.54
C ASP A 324 13.46 -15.95 13.81
N SER A 325 13.21 -15.29 14.95
CA SER A 325 12.96 -15.94 16.23
C SER A 325 11.74 -16.88 16.20
N VAL A 326 10.64 -16.44 15.58
CA VAL A 326 9.43 -17.24 15.40
C VAL A 326 9.68 -18.43 14.48
N LEU A 327 10.27 -18.20 13.30
CA LEU A 327 10.49 -19.24 12.28
C LEU A 327 11.49 -20.29 12.78
N THR A 328 12.60 -19.87 13.39
CA THR A 328 13.59 -20.80 13.95
C THR A 328 13.00 -21.62 15.08
N SER A 329 12.24 -21.00 16.00
CA SER A 329 11.55 -21.71 17.07
C SER A 329 10.54 -22.72 16.55
N TRP A 330 9.74 -22.33 15.54
CA TRP A 330 8.72 -23.17 14.93
C TRP A 330 9.32 -24.36 14.17
N TYR A 331 10.23 -24.10 13.21
CA TYR A 331 10.79 -25.14 12.35
C TYR A 331 11.75 -26.07 13.09
N LEU A 332 12.53 -25.56 14.04
CA LEU A 332 13.43 -26.38 14.85
C LEU A 332 12.76 -26.97 16.10
N ARG A 333 11.49 -26.63 16.35
CA ARG A 333 10.73 -27.02 17.56
C ARG A 333 11.52 -26.71 18.83
N ARG A 334 12.11 -25.51 18.91
CA ARG A 334 12.91 -25.09 20.07
C ARG A 334 12.03 -25.13 21.32
N PRO A 335 12.51 -25.71 22.44
CA PRO A 335 11.83 -25.57 23.72
C PRO A 335 11.76 -24.08 24.09
N ALA A 336 10.55 -23.59 24.35
CA ALA A 336 10.32 -22.20 24.75
C ALA A 336 10.05 -22.10 26.26
N VAL A 337 10.49 -21.01 26.87
CA VAL A 337 10.24 -20.73 28.29
C VAL A 337 8.92 -19.97 28.39
N GLN A 338 8.01 -20.45 29.23
CA GLN A 338 6.78 -19.71 29.52
C GLN A 338 7.10 -18.54 30.44
N ILE A 339 6.66 -17.35 30.04
CA ILE A 339 6.74 -16.12 30.85
C ILE A 339 5.48 -16.03 31.72
N ALA A 340 5.66 -15.77 33.01
CA ALA A 340 4.57 -15.54 33.95
C ALA A 340 3.98 -14.14 33.72
N PHE A 341 2.66 -14.01 33.58
CA PHE A 341 2.03 -12.68 33.43
C PHE A 341 2.20 -11.81 34.69
N GLU A 342 2.42 -12.44 35.84
CA GLU A 342 2.66 -11.79 37.13
C GLU A 342 4.05 -11.13 37.21
N SER A 343 4.97 -11.42 36.29
CA SER A 343 6.30 -10.78 36.26
C SER A 343 6.29 -9.39 35.63
N PHE A 344 5.17 -8.96 35.04
CA PHE A 344 5.03 -7.60 34.50
C PHE A 344 4.53 -6.65 35.59
N GLU A 345 5.25 -5.54 35.80
CA GLU A 345 4.86 -4.51 36.77
C GLU A 345 3.82 -3.52 36.22
N THR A 346 3.49 -3.61 34.93
CA THR A 346 2.68 -2.63 34.22
C THR A 346 1.18 -2.97 34.22
N ASP A 347 0.33 -1.95 34.39
CA ASP A 347 -1.13 -2.11 34.41
C ASP A 347 -1.68 -2.57 33.05
N GLU A 348 -1.04 -2.20 31.95
CA GLU A 348 -1.50 -2.49 30.59
C GLU A 348 -1.58 -4.00 30.30
N VAL A 349 -0.59 -4.78 30.76
CA VAL A 349 -0.57 -6.24 30.56
C VAL A 349 -1.66 -6.90 31.40
N ARG A 350 -1.85 -6.44 32.65
CA ARG A 350 -2.89 -6.95 33.55
C ARG A 350 -4.29 -6.65 33.01
N ASP A 351 -4.52 -5.45 32.49
CA ASP A 351 -5.80 -5.03 31.91
C ASP A 351 -6.12 -5.80 30.63
N LEU A 352 -5.13 -6.01 29.76
CA LEU A 352 -5.31 -6.82 28.55
C LEU A 352 -5.64 -8.29 28.91
N LEU A 353 -4.94 -8.85 29.90
CA LEU A 353 -5.20 -10.20 30.39
C LEU A 353 -6.59 -10.33 31.03
N GLY A 354 -7.01 -9.33 31.80
CA GLY A 354 -8.35 -9.26 32.40
C GLY A 354 -9.45 -9.28 31.33
N ARG A 355 -9.31 -8.43 30.30
CA ARG A 355 -10.22 -8.40 29.14
C ARG A 355 -10.25 -9.74 28.40
N PHE A 356 -9.07 -10.33 28.13
CA PHE A 356 -9.00 -11.64 27.48
C PHE A 356 -9.75 -12.72 28.26
N ARG A 357 -9.55 -12.80 29.58
CA ARG A 357 -10.20 -13.80 30.45
C ARG A 357 -11.72 -13.65 30.48
N LEU A 358 -12.23 -12.42 30.48
CA LEU A 358 -13.67 -12.14 30.43
C LEU A 358 -14.29 -12.58 29.10
N THR A 359 -13.61 -12.30 27.99
CA THR A 359 -14.09 -12.62 26.64
C THR A 359 -13.97 -14.11 26.32
N PHE A 360 -12.89 -14.75 26.76
CA PHE A 360 -12.52 -16.11 26.38
C PHE A 360 -12.36 -17.02 27.61
N PRO A 361 -13.42 -17.25 28.40
CA PRO A 361 -13.32 -17.99 29.66
C PRO A 361 -12.89 -19.46 29.48
N GLY A 362 -13.04 -20.02 28.27
CA GLY A 362 -12.59 -21.37 27.92
C GLY A 362 -11.14 -21.48 27.44
N TYR A 363 -10.41 -20.37 27.34
CA TYR A 363 -9.04 -20.35 26.83
C TYR A 363 -8.05 -19.94 27.92
N ARG A 364 -6.88 -20.61 27.93
CA ARG A 364 -5.75 -20.24 28.78
C ARG A 364 -4.72 -19.47 27.93
N PRO A 365 -4.45 -18.18 28.22
CA PRO A 365 -3.39 -17.46 27.55
C PRO A 365 -2.02 -17.96 28.03
N VAL A 366 -1.07 -18.06 27.09
CA VAL A 366 0.33 -18.43 27.36
C VAL A 366 1.21 -17.41 26.66
N LEU A 367 2.18 -16.87 27.38
CA LEU A 367 3.25 -16.04 26.82
C LEU A 367 4.54 -16.85 26.83
N ILE A 368 5.26 -16.85 25.72
CA ILE A 368 6.49 -17.63 25.56
C ILE A 368 7.65 -16.73 25.14
N ASP A 369 8.82 -17.01 25.68
CA ASP A 369 10.07 -16.39 25.26
C ASP A 369 10.61 -17.10 24.02
N LEU A 370 10.79 -16.32 22.95
CA LEU A 370 11.33 -16.76 21.67
C LEU A 370 12.70 -16.16 21.37
N THR A 371 13.31 -15.46 22.33
CA THR A 371 14.62 -14.79 22.14
C THR A 371 15.66 -15.81 21.69
N SER A 372 16.33 -15.51 20.57
CA SER A 372 17.11 -16.50 19.80
C SER A 372 18.51 -16.79 20.33
#